data_AF-A0A534WKN0-F1
#
_entry.id   AF-A0A534WKN0-F1
#
_cell.length_a   1.000
_cell.length_b   1.000
_cell.length_c   1.000
_cell.angle_alpha   90.00
_cell.angle_beta   90.00
_cell.angle_gamma   90.00
#
_symmetry.space_group_name_H-M   'P 1'
#
loop_
_entity.id
_entity.type
_entity.pdbx_description
1 polymer ?
#
loop_
_entity_poly.entity_id
_entity_poly.type
_entity_poly.pdbx_seq_one_letter_code
_entity_poly.pdbx_strand_id
1 'polypeptide(L)'
;MMVFDANGVRWGPRALLDRRVFGLGVDLNSRVLVIQNGYAQCSGCILGQWFERDGTPLTGSFTLLAGFSPGPATWFETAPLIGGGLAVRRMDADHSTQTQGFHSQWLITVESGSDQIHEAPDWMKGRPDTDLALARGGAAYAVLSNGAFGAPCTQDVELLSASGNSCARWTLELSSGSTCDTLELRLGLDGTILQRLPPALESVRDSIGRTRTCTVRFWPAALK
;
A
#
# COMPACT_ATOMS: atom_id res chain seq x y z
N MET A 1 -23.05 -1.29 15.39
CA MET A 1 -22.48 -1.70 16.69
C MET A 1 -21.52 -2.86 16.42
N MET A 2 -20.23 -2.65 16.65
CA MET A 2 -19.18 -3.66 16.46
C MET A 2 -19.21 -4.59 17.68
N VAL A 3 -19.30 -5.91 17.49
CA VAL A 3 -19.36 -6.89 18.57
C VAL A 3 -18.17 -7.82 18.44
N PHE A 4 -17.34 -7.88 19.47
CA PHE A 4 -16.20 -8.79 19.57
C PHE A 4 -16.66 -10.09 20.27
N ASP A 5 -16.23 -11.25 19.77
CA ASP A 5 -16.27 -12.49 20.54
C ASP A 5 -14.91 -13.19 20.51
N ALA A 6 -14.71 -14.10 21.47
CA ALA A 6 -13.45 -14.72 21.83
C ALA A 6 -12.86 -15.71 20.79
N ASN A 7 -13.51 -15.89 19.63
CA ASN A 7 -13.11 -16.89 18.62
C ASN A 7 -12.49 -16.30 17.33
N GLY A 8 -12.16 -15.01 17.33
CA GLY A 8 -10.92 -14.55 16.71
C GLY A 8 -10.93 -14.05 15.26
N VAL A 9 -12.02 -14.14 14.47
CA VAL A 9 -12.15 -13.36 13.22
C VAL A 9 -13.61 -12.98 12.96
N ARG A 10 -13.95 -11.69 13.11
CA ARG A 10 -15.18 -11.10 12.52
C ARG A 10 -14.85 -9.76 11.87
N TRP A 11 -15.03 -9.70 10.54
CA TRP A 11 -14.92 -8.51 9.72
C TRP A 11 -16.30 -7.88 9.54
N GLY A 12 -16.48 -6.60 9.88
CA GLY A 12 -17.76 -5.90 9.70
C GLY A 12 -18.98 -6.57 10.37
N PRO A 13 -20.21 -6.08 10.16
CA PRO A 13 -21.40 -6.73 10.71
C PRO A 13 -21.80 -8.03 9.99
N ARG A 14 -21.07 -8.46 8.94
CA ARG A 14 -21.35 -9.65 8.14
C ARG A 14 -20.07 -10.45 7.91
N ALA A 15 -20.13 -11.76 8.17
CA ALA A 15 -19.00 -12.66 7.94
C ALA A 15 -18.61 -12.69 6.45
N LEU A 16 -17.30 -12.68 6.20
CA LEU A 16 -16.76 -13.03 4.89
C LEU A 16 -17.02 -14.52 4.60
N LEU A 17 -16.99 -14.91 3.33
CA LEU A 17 -16.80 -16.32 2.99
C LEU A 17 -15.51 -16.81 3.67
N ASP A 18 -15.52 -18.02 4.23
CA ASP A 18 -14.41 -18.64 4.97
C ASP A 18 -13.17 -18.86 4.09
N ARG A 19 -12.50 -17.75 3.77
CA ARG A 19 -11.42 -17.61 2.80
C ARG A 19 -10.34 -16.73 3.39
N ARG A 20 -9.09 -17.13 3.18
CA ARG A 20 -7.93 -16.39 3.68
C ARG A 20 -7.87 -15.02 2.98
N VAL A 21 -7.78 -13.95 3.76
CA VAL A 21 -7.61 -12.58 3.26
C VAL A 21 -6.12 -12.34 2.98
N PHE A 22 -5.82 -11.82 1.80
CA PHE A 22 -4.46 -11.43 1.38
C PHE A 22 -4.26 -9.93 1.31
N GLY A 23 -5.33 -9.15 1.35
CA GLY A 23 -5.28 -7.69 1.32
C GLY A 23 -6.67 -7.07 1.42
N LEU A 24 -6.71 -5.77 1.66
CA LEU A 24 -7.94 -4.98 1.61
C LEU A 24 -7.64 -3.53 1.24
N GLY A 25 -8.66 -2.85 0.76
CA GLY A 25 -8.58 -1.44 0.38
C GLY A 25 -9.89 -0.72 0.60
N VAL A 26 -9.80 0.60 0.83
CA VAL A 26 -10.97 1.47 0.92
C VAL A 26 -10.85 2.54 -0.14
N ASP A 27 -11.88 2.65 -0.98
CA ASP A 27 -11.90 3.66 -2.04
C ASP A 27 -12.45 5.02 -1.55
N LEU A 28 -12.47 6.00 -2.45
CA LEU A 28 -12.99 7.33 -2.16
C LEU A 28 -14.49 7.37 -1.81
N ASN A 29 -15.25 6.33 -2.17
CA ASN A 29 -16.67 6.19 -1.84
C ASN A 29 -16.88 5.46 -0.50
N SER A 30 -15.81 5.21 0.27
CA SER A 30 -15.82 4.41 1.51
C SER A 30 -16.24 2.95 1.32
N ARG A 31 -16.15 2.43 0.09
CA ARG A 31 -16.39 1.03 -0.23
C ARG A 31 -15.12 0.24 0.02
N VAL A 32 -15.30 -0.99 0.46
CA VAL A 32 -14.19 -1.87 0.84
C VAL A 32 -14.05 -2.96 -0.21
N LEU A 33 -12.87 -3.07 -0.81
CA LEU A 33 -12.49 -4.25 -1.58
C LEU A 33 -11.72 -5.20 -0.67
N VAL A 34 -12.18 -6.44 -0.55
CA VAL A 34 -11.45 -7.49 0.16
C VAL A 34 -10.82 -8.41 -0.86
N ILE A 35 -9.52 -8.67 -0.71
CA ILE A 35 -8.73 -9.54 -1.59
C ILE A 35 -8.49 -10.86 -0.86
N GLN A 36 -8.91 -11.97 -1.47
CA GLN A 36 -8.97 -13.28 -0.83
C GLN A 36 -8.36 -14.38 -1.69
N ASN A 37 -8.09 -15.53 -1.07
CA ASN A 37 -7.65 -16.71 -1.78
C ASN A 37 -8.74 -17.28 -2.72
N GLY A 38 -8.33 -17.63 -3.94
CA GLY A 38 -9.16 -18.28 -4.95
C GLY A 38 -8.72 -19.68 -5.33
N TYR A 39 -7.74 -20.26 -4.63
CA TYR A 39 -7.12 -21.55 -5.00
C TYR A 39 -8.11 -22.72 -5.12
N ALA A 40 -9.23 -22.68 -4.41
CA ALA A 40 -10.29 -23.68 -4.53
C ALA A 40 -11.06 -23.59 -5.88
N GLN A 41 -11.00 -22.43 -6.55
CA GLN A 41 -11.65 -22.19 -7.85
C GLN A 41 -10.69 -22.45 -9.02
N CYS A 42 -9.46 -21.95 -8.93
CA CYS A 42 -8.41 -22.25 -9.91
C CYS A 42 -7.01 -22.11 -9.32
N SER A 43 -6.02 -22.80 -9.90
CA SER A 43 -4.62 -22.60 -9.53
C SER A 43 -4.20 -21.15 -9.79
N GLY A 44 -3.64 -20.49 -8.78
CA GLY A 44 -3.23 -19.08 -8.90
C GLY A 44 -4.38 -18.07 -8.95
N CYS A 45 -5.63 -18.45 -8.65
CA CYS A 45 -6.73 -17.49 -8.57
C CYS A 45 -6.61 -16.63 -7.31
N ILE A 46 -6.68 -15.31 -7.49
CA ILE A 46 -6.89 -14.31 -6.44
C ILE A 46 -8.27 -13.70 -6.65
N LEU A 47 -9.08 -13.63 -5.61
CA LEU A 47 -10.45 -13.14 -5.70
C LEU A 47 -10.62 -11.80 -5.02
N GLY A 48 -11.57 -11.03 -5.53
CA GLY A 48 -12.04 -9.77 -4.97
C GLY A 48 -13.51 -9.86 -4.61
N GLN A 49 -13.92 -9.06 -3.62
CA GLN A 49 -15.32 -8.79 -3.37
C GLN A 49 -15.47 -7.37 -2.82
N TRP A 50 -16.41 -6.61 -3.38
CA TRP A 50 -16.76 -5.29 -2.88
C TRP A 50 -17.83 -5.36 -1.82
N PHE A 51 -17.67 -4.49 -0.83
CA PHE A 51 -18.64 -4.23 0.22
C PHE A 51 -18.88 -2.73 0.34
N GLU A 52 -20.12 -2.35 0.65
CA GLU A 52 -20.40 -1.01 1.14
C GLU A 52 -19.73 -0.78 2.49
N ARG A 53 -19.68 0.49 2.92
CA ARG A 53 -19.13 0.90 4.22
C ARG A 53 -19.72 0.13 5.40
N ASP A 54 -20.98 -0.29 5.30
CA ASP A 54 -21.68 -1.06 6.33
C ASP A 54 -21.44 -2.59 6.22
N GLY A 55 -20.58 -3.04 5.31
CA GLY A 55 -20.31 -4.46 5.07
C GLY A 55 -21.37 -5.17 4.23
N THR A 56 -22.34 -4.47 3.64
CA THR A 56 -23.27 -5.05 2.67
C THR A 56 -22.50 -5.41 1.40
N PRO A 57 -22.56 -6.66 0.91
CA PRO A 57 -21.86 -7.03 -0.32
C PRO A 57 -22.46 -6.26 -1.51
N LEU A 58 -21.60 -5.59 -2.27
CA LEU A 58 -21.96 -4.92 -3.53
C LEU A 58 -21.83 -5.87 -4.73
N THR A 59 -20.89 -6.81 -4.63
CA THR A 59 -20.66 -7.83 -5.64
C THR A 59 -20.69 -9.23 -4.99
N GLY A 60 -20.83 -10.26 -5.83
CA GLY A 60 -20.30 -11.58 -5.48
C GLY A 60 -18.77 -11.57 -5.48
N SER A 61 -18.16 -12.71 -5.15
CA SER A 61 -16.71 -12.88 -5.39
C SER A 61 -16.44 -12.94 -6.89
N PHE A 62 -15.41 -12.24 -7.34
CA PHE A 62 -14.95 -12.22 -8.73
C PHE A 62 -13.44 -12.44 -8.80
N THR A 63 -12.93 -12.88 -9.94
CA THR A 63 -11.50 -13.15 -10.12
C THR A 63 -10.74 -11.85 -10.36
N LEU A 64 -9.89 -11.45 -9.40
CA LEU A 64 -8.97 -10.30 -9.56
C LEU A 64 -7.77 -10.65 -10.44
N LEU A 65 -7.16 -11.81 -10.19
CA LEU A 65 -6.01 -12.30 -10.92
C LEU A 65 -6.16 -13.80 -11.17
N ALA A 66 -5.76 -14.25 -12.35
CA ALA A 66 -5.68 -15.66 -12.71
C ALA A 66 -4.23 -16.03 -13.03
N GLY A 67 -3.85 -17.29 -12.73
CA GLY A 67 -2.48 -17.75 -12.98
C GLY A 67 -1.42 -17.04 -12.13
N PHE A 68 -1.79 -16.45 -10.99
CA PHE A 68 -0.86 -15.76 -10.12
C PHE A 68 0.10 -16.74 -9.44
N SER A 69 1.40 -16.43 -9.50
CA SER A 69 2.45 -17.16 -8.78
C SER A 69 2.96 -16.32 -7.60
N PRO A 70 2.63 -16.69 -6.35
CA PRO A 70 3.17 -16.01 -5.18
C PRO A 70 4.66 -16.33 -5.00
N GLY A 71 5.41 -15.37 -4.44
CA GLY A 71 6.74 -15.59 -3.89
C GLY A 71 6.70 -16.24 -2.50
N PRO A 72 7.84 -16.27 -1.79
CA PRO A 72 7.96 -16.84 -0.45
C PRO A 72 7.00 -16.20 0.58
N ALA A 73 6.84 -14.88 0.53
CA ALA A 73 5.88 -14.13 1.31
C ALA A 73 5.25 -13.04 0.47
N THR A 74 4.01 -13.26 0.02
CA THR A 74 3.26 -12.34 -0.84
C THR A 74 1.95 -11.90 -0.21
N TRP A 75 1.65 -10.61 -0.30
CA TRP A 75 0.36 -10.02 0.06
C TRP A 75 -0.05 -8.97 -0.97
N PHE A 76 -1.26 -8.42 -0.82
CA PHE A 76 -1.75 -7.36 -1.68
C PHE A 76 -2.04 -6.10 -0.88
N GLU A 77 -1.67 -4.97 -1.48
CA GLU A 77 -2.02 -3.65 -0.98
C GLU A 77 -2.74 -2.87 -2.08
N THR A 78 -3.38 -1.78 -1.67
CA THR A 78 -4.20 -0.99 -2.57
C THR A 78 -3.96 0.51 -2.36
N ALA A 79 -4.23 1.28 -3.41
CA ALA A 79 -4.28 2.74 -3.33
C ALA A 79 -5.59 3.25 -3.96
N PRO A 80 -6.29 4.22 -3.33
CA PRO A 80 -7.48 4.82 -3.90
C PRO A 80 -7.16 5.60 -5.17
N LEU A 81 -8.01 5.46 -6.18
CA LEU A 81 -7.88 6.17 -7.44
C LEU A 81 -8.65 7.51 -7.41
N ILE A 82 -8.08 8.52 -8.05
CA ILE A 82 -8.79 9.77 -8.40
C ILE A 82 -9.99 9.38 -9.28
N GLY A 83 -11.19 9.77 -8.85
CA GLY A 83 -12.45 9.38 -9.50
C GLY A 83 -13.10 8.12 -8.93
N GLY A 84 -12.44 7.42 -8.00
CA GLY A 84 -12.97 6.24 -7.32
C GLY A 84 -12.40 4.91 -7.82
N GLY A 85 -12.63 3.84 -7.04
CA GLY A 85 -11.99 2.55 -7.26
C GLY A 85 -10.60 2.45 -6.63
N LEU A 86 -9.90 1.36 -6.91
CA LEU A 86 -8.62 1.03 -6.29
C LEU A 86 -7.61 0.55 -7.32
N ALA A 87 -6.37 1.00 -7.21
CA ALA A 87 -5.22 0.28 -7.75
C ALA A 87 -4.85 -0.85 -6.80
N VAL A 88 -4.43 -1.99 -7.34
CA VAL A 88 -3.96 -3.15 -6.57
C VAL A 88 -2.50 -3.41 -6.92
N ARG A 89 -1.66 -3.50 -5.90
CA ARG A 89 -0.26 -3.93 -6.03
C ARG A 89 -0.03 -5.25 -5.32
N ARG A 90 0.81 -6.09 -5.92
CA ARG A 90 1.45 -7.19 -5.19
C ARG A 90 2.59 -6.61 -4.35
N MET A 91 2.79 -7.22 -3.20
CA MET A 91 3.91 -6.99 -2.31
C MET A 91 4.60 -8.33 -2.09
N ASP A 92 5.93 -8.36 -2.23
CA ASP A 92 6.73 -9.57 -2.08
C ASP A 92 7.90 -9.35 -1.12
N ALA A 93 8.12 -10.33 -0.26
CA ALA A 93 9.24 -10.42 0.65
C ALA A 93 9.88 -11.81 0.60
N ASP A 94 11.14 -11.90 1.04
CA ASP A 94 11.87 -13.17 1.09
C ASP A 94 11.34 -14.10 2.19
N HIS A 95 10.69 -13.52 3.22
CA HIS A 95 10.16 -14.24 4.38
C HIS A 95 9.07 -13.42 5.09
N SER A 96 8.17 -14.10 5.80
CA SER A 96 6.96 -13.50 6.38
C SER A 96 7.19 -12.51 7.52
N THR A 97 8.38 -12.48 8.12
CA THR A 97 8.74 -11.55 9.21
C THR A 97 9.54 -10.35 8.72
N GLN A 98 9.75 -10.21 7.41
CA GLN A 98 10.45 -9.09 6.83
C GLN A 98 9.63 -7.81 6.97
N THR A 99 10.23 -6.77 7.56
CA THR A 99 9.56 -5.48 7.81
C THR A 99 10.06 -4.34 6.93
N GLN A 100 11.03 -4.59 6.04
CA GLN A 100 11.63 -3.59 5.16
C GLN A 100 12.26 -4.26 3.93
N GLY A 101 12.49 -3.49 2.86
CA GLY A 101 13.10 -3.99 1.62
C GLY A 101 12.25 -5.05 0.92
N PHE A 102 10.93 -4.96 1.07
CA PHE A 102 9.97 -5.70 0.25
C PHE A 102 9.86 -5.03 -1.12
N HIS A 103 9.50 -5.84 -2.12
CA HIS A 103 9.24 -5.37 -3.47
C HIS A 103 7.76 -5.18 -3.72
N SER A 104 7.40 -4.24 -4.58
CA SER A 104 6.02 -4.02 -4.98
C SER A 104 5.86 -3.75 -6.46
N GLN A 105 4.73 -4.20 -7.01
CA GLN A 105 4.38 -3.96 -8.40
C GLN A 105 2.87 -3.74 -8.54
N TRP A 106 2.50 -2.63 -9.19
CA TRP A 106 1.12 -2.36 -9.59
C TRP A 106 0.68 -3.34 -10.67
N LEU A 107 -0.46 -3.99 -10.47
CA LEU A 107 -0.94 -5.05 -11.35
C LEU A 107 -2.21 -4.65 -12.11
N ILE A 108 -3.21 -4.18 -11.37
CA ILE A 108 -4.55 -3.90 -11.89
C ILE A 108 -5.15 -2.67 -11.22
N THR A 109 -6.21 -2.16 -11.83
CA THR A 109 -7.17 -1.27 -11.21
C THR A 109 -8.55 -1.92 -11.19
N VAL A 110 -9.34 -1.61 -10.18
CA VAL A 110 -10.67 -2.17 -9.97
C VAL A 110 -11.64 -1.01 -9.80
N GLU A 111 -12.70 -1.00 -10.61
CA GLU A 111 -13.74 0.02 -10.54
C GLU A 111 -14.51 -0.06 -9.21
N SER A 112 -14.90 1.10 -8.68
CA SER A 112 -15.61 1.22 -7.40
C SER A 112 -16.90 0.39 -7.37
N GLY A 113 -16.98 -0.58 -6.46
CA GLY A 113 -18.21 -1.36 -6.24
C GLY A 113 -18.60 -2.28 -7.40
N SER A 114 -17.69 -2.55 -8.33
CA SER A 114 -17.92 -3.29 -9.56
C SER A 114 -16.89 -4.43 -9.72
N ASP A 115 -17.23 -5.47 -10.48
CA ASP A 115 -16.31 -6.55 -10.84
C ASP A 115 -15.43 -6.22 -12.05
N GLN A 116 -15.55 -5.00 -12.60
CA GLN A 116 -14.74 -4.53 -13.71
C GLN A 116 -13.30 -4.23 -13.29
N ILE A 117 -12.37 -4.88 -13.97
CA ILE A 117 -10.93 -4.82 -13.71
C ILE A 117 -10.22 -4.38 -14.99
N HIS A 118 -9.24 -3.50 -14.84
CA HIS A 118 -8.36 -3.07 -15.92
C HIS A 118 -6.92 -3.33 -15.54
N GLU A 119 -6.06 -3.53 -16.53
CA GLU A 119 -4.61 -3.57 -16.29
C GLU A 119 -4.15 -2.25 -15.65
N ALA A 120 -3.16 -2.32 -14.75
CA ALA A 120 -2.55 -1.11 -14.24
C ALA A 120 -1.96 -0.29 -15.40
N PRO A 121 -2.25 1.02 -15.51
CA PRO A 121 -1.68 1.86 -16.54
C PRO A 121 -0.15 1.82 -16.56
N ASP A 122 0.46 2.03 -17.72
CA ASP A 122 1.91 1.95 -17.90
C ASP A 122 2.69 2.85 -16.94
N TRP A 123 2.14 4.02 -16.62
CA TRP A 123 2.77 4.94 -15.67
C TRP A 123 2.83 4.39 -14.24
N MET A 124 1.89 3.54 -13.83
CA MET A 124 1.94 2.84 -12.54
C MET A 124 2.95 1.69 -12.61
N LYS A 125 2.89 0.87 -13.66
CA LYS A 125 3.82 -0.26 -13.87
C LYS A 125 5.28 0.20 -13.94
N GLY A 126 5.53 1.38 -14.50
CA GLY A 126 6.85 2.02 -14.55
C GLY A 126 7.38 2.56 -13.22
N ARG A 127 6.64 2.39 -12.11
CA ARG A 127 7.00 2.84 -10.75
C ARG A 127 6.93 1.68 -9.75
N PRO A 128 7.75 0.62 -9.92
CA PRO A 128 7.83 -0.44 -8.92
C PRO A 128 8.38 0.10 -7.60
N ASP A 129 8.19 -0.65 -6.52
CA ASP A 129 8.71 -0.32 -5.18
C ASP A 129 8.27 1.06 -4.65
N THR A 130 7.06 1.47 -5.06
CA THR A 130 6.42 2.72 -4.63
C THR A 130 4.98 2.53 -4.18
N ASP A 131 4.59 3.31 -3.19
CA ASP A 131 3.22 3.54 -2.76
C ASP A 131 2.62 4.75 -3.50
N LEU A 132 1.29 4.75 -3.63
CA LEU A 132 0.52 5.83 -4.22
C LEU A 132 -0.45 6.36 -3.18
N ALA A 133 -0.30 7.62 -2.81
CA ALA A 133 -1.21 8.32 -1.91
C ALA A 133 -1.92 9.46 -2.64
N LEU A 134 -3.15 9.75 -2.26
CA LEU A 134 -3.85 10.92 -2.76
C LEU A 134 -3.28 12.20 -2.13
N ALA A 135 -2.99 13.17 -2.98
CA ALA A 135 -2.46 14.49 -2.65
C ALA A 135 -3.39 15.58 -3.21
N ARG A 136 -3.16 16.83 -2.80
CA ARG A 136 -3.92 18.01 -3.25
C ARG A 136 -5.43 17.83 -3.10
N GLY A 137 -5.87 17.35 -1.94
CA GLY A 137 -7.28 17.04 -1.68
C GLY A 137 -7.89 15.97 -2.59
N GLY A 138 -7.08 15.07 -3.16
CA GLY A 138 -7.53 14.04 -4.11
C GLY A 138 -7.47 14.46 -5.57
N ALA A 139 -6.84 15.58 -5.91
CA ALA A 139 -6.64 16.03 -7.28
C ALA A 139 -5.32 15.54 -7.92
N ALA A 140 -4.43 14.94 -7.13
CA ALA A 140 -3.13 14.43 -7.57
C ALA A 140 -2.74 13.15 -6.82
N TYR A 141 -1.76 12.43 -7.34
CA TYR A 141 -1.09 11.34 -6.63
C TYR A 141 0.29 11.78 -6.15
N ALA A 142 0.66 11.41 -4.93
CA ALA A 142 2.03 11.36 -4.47
C ALA A 142 2.56 9.93 -4.63
N VAL A 143 3.67 9.78 -5.35
CA VAL A 143 4.45 8.55 -5.43
C VAL A 143 5.47 8.58 -4.29
N LEU A 144 5.46 7.55 -3.46
CA LEU A 144 6.25 7.46 -2.24
C LEU A 144 7.11 6.19 -2.28
N SER A 145 8.40 6.29 -1.99
CA SER A 145 9.26 5.09 -1.94
C SER A 145 8.85 4.15 -0.80
N ASN A 146 8.84 2.84 -1.07
CA ASN A 146 8.66 1.79 -0.05
C ASN A 146 9.90 1.59 0.86
N GLY A 147 11.01 2.27 0.56
CA GLY A 147 12.29 2.00 1.19
C GLY A 147 13.00 0.76 0.61
N ALA A 148 14.32 0.70 0.75
CA ALA A 148 15.15 -0.36 0.20
C ALA A 148 16.47 -0.48 0.95
N PHE A 149 17.06 -1.68 0.93
CA PHE A 149 18.38 -1.94 1.47
C PHE A 149 19.48 -1.34 0.59
N GLY A 150 20.49 -0.72 1.21
CA GLY A 150 21.66 -0.18 0.50
C GLY A 150 21.34 0.85 -0.59
N ALA A 151 20.16 1.47 -0.54
CA ALA A 151 19.75 2.51 -1.49
C ALA A 151 20.50 3.82 -1.20
N PRO A 152 20.47 4.81 -2.11
CA PRO A 152 20.94 6.15 -1.80
C PRO A 152 20.34 6.69 -0.48
N CYS A 153 21.09 7.48 0.28
CA CYS A 153 20.59 8.15 1.49
C CYS A 153 19.63 9.31 1.20
N THR A 154 18.81 9.15 0.17
CA THR A 154 17.81 10.08 -0.31
C THR A 154 16.55 9.31 -0.67
N GLN A 155 15.42 10.00 -0.61
CA GLN A 155 14.14 9.42 -1.00
C GLN A 155 13.36 10.43 -1.84
N ASP A 156 12.89 9.97 -2.99
CA ASP A 156 12.15 10.83 -3.90
C ASP A 156 10.65 10.81 -3.57
N VAL A 157 10.04 11.98 -3.76
CA VAL A 157 8.59 12.13 -3.83
C VAL A 157 8.27 12.77 -5.17
N GLU A 158 7.31 12.20 -5.87
CA GLU A 158 6.84 12.69 -7.17
C GLU A 158 5.34 12.97 -7.09
N LEU A 159 4.93 14.13 -7.58
CA LEU A 159 3.52 14.51 -7.70
C LEU A 159 3.05 14.27 -9.14
N LEU A 160 2.01 13.47 -9.29
CA LEU A 160 1.42 13.10 -10.58
C LEU A 160 -0.01 13.60 -10.73
N SER A 161 -0.38 13.92 -11.96
CA SER A 161 -1.79 14.02 -12.38
C SER A 161 -2.46 12.63 -12.42
N ALA A 162 -3.79 12.61 -12.56
CA ALA A 162 -4.57 11.37 -12.70
C ALA A 162 -4.12 10.48 -13.87
N SER A 163 -3.61 11.09 -14.95
CA SER A 163 -3.10 10.38 -16.12
C SER A 163 -1.61 9.99 -16.02
N GLY A 164 -0.98 10.20 -14.86
CA GLY A 164 0.43 9.83 -14.63
C GLY A 164 1.47 10.84 -15.11
N ASN A 165 1.06 12.03 -15.58
CA ASN A 165 2.01 13.09 -15.93
C ASN A 165 2.65 13.65 -14.66
N SER A 166 3.98 13.75 -14.67
CA SER A 166 4.77 14.33 -13.58
C SER A 166 4.62 15.84 -13.55
N CYS A 167 4.16 16.37 -12.41
CA CYS A 167 3.98 17.80 -12.20
C CYS A 167 5.12 18.41 -11.38
N ALA A 168 5.68 17.63 -10.44
CA ALA A 168 6.80 18.03 -9.61
C ALA A 168 7.49 16.80 -9.05
N ARG A 169 8.80 16.90 -8.81
CA ARG A 169 9.60 15.89 -8.11
C ARG A 169 10.59 16.58 -7.20
N TRP A 170 10.77 16.03 -6.00
CA TRP A 170 11.76 16.52 -5.05
C TRP A 170 12.34 15.36 -4.27
N THR A 171 13.54 15.59 -3.75
CA THR A 171 14.36 14.58 -3.07
C THR A 171 14.51 14.99 -1.62
N LEU A 172 14.27 14.04 -0.71
CA LEU A 172 14.39 14.19 0.73
C LEU A 172 15.67 13.51 1.21
N GLU A 173 16.63 14.28 1.71
CA GLU A 173 17.89 13.75 2.23
C GLU A 173 17.69 13.12 3.62
N LEU A 174 18.27 11.92 3.82
CA LEU A 174 18.34 11.26 5.14
C LEU A 174 19.65 11.64 5.85
N SER A 175 20.77 11.47 5.16
CA SER A 175 22.12 11.81 5.63
C SER A 175 23.04 12.13 4.45
N SER A 176 24.22 12.70 4.74
CA SER A 176 25.25 12.98 3.74
C SER A 176 26.06 11.75 3.27
N GLY A 177 25.72 10.55 3.77
CA GLY A 177 26.34 9.29 3.36
C GLY A 177 25.92 8.84 1.96
N SER A 178 26.64 7.87 1.39
CA SER A 178 26.32 7.36 0.04
C SER A 178 25.13 6.40 0.03
N THR A 179 25.02 5.50 1.02
CA THR A 179 23.97 4.47 1.07
C THR A 179 23.34 4.28 2.45
N CYS A 180 22.05 3.98 2.46
CA CYS A 180 21.19 3.82 3.62
C CYS A 180 20.19 2.67 3.39
N ASP A 181 19.85 1.94 4.46
CA ASP A 181 18.69 1.05 4.45
C ASP A 181 17.43 1.89 4.66
N THR A 182 16.86 2.44 3.60
CA THR A 182 15.76 3.40 3.69
C THR A 182 14.46 2.72 4.11
N LEU A 183 13.60 3.48 4.80
CA LEU A 183 12.26 3.06 5.21
C LEU A 183 11.20 3.72 4.32
N GLU A 184 9.97 3.22 4.33
CA GLU A 184 8.87 3.83 3.57
C GLU A 184 8.69 5.34 3.86
N LEU A 185 8.40 6.10 2.81
CA LEU A 185 7.78 7.42 2.94
C LEU A 185 6.26 7.25 3.10
N ARG A 186 5.65 8.07 3.96
CA ARG A 186 4.20 8.07 4.17
C ARG A 186 3.64 9.48 4.00
N LEU A 187 2.37 9.57 3.62
CA LEU A 187 1.64 10.83 3.47
C LEU A 187 0.43 10.83 4.40
N GLY A 188 0.33 11.85 5.25
CA GLY A 188 -0.85 12.13 6.05
C GLY A 188 -2.00 12.64 5.19
N LEU A 189 -3.24 12.42 5.63
CA LEU A 189 -4.46 12.86 4.93
C LEU A 189 -4.53 14.39 4.74
N ASP A 190 -3.80 15.14 5.55
CA ASP A 190 -3.65 16.60 5.49
C ASP A 190 -2.55 17.06 4.50
N GLY A 191 -1.92 16.13 3.79
CA GLY A 191 -0.82 16.39 2.86
C GLY A 191 0.55 16.47 3.53
N THR A 192 0.68 16.06 4.80
CA THR A 192 1.96 16.05 5.52
C THR A 192 2.82 14.87 5.10
N ILE A 193 4.02 15.13 4.57
CA ILE A 193 4.98 14.07 4.26
C ILE A 193 5.67 13.63 5.55
N LEU A 194 5.81 12.33 5.76
CA LEU A 194 6.49 11.72 6.90
C LEU A 194 7.68 10.89 6.40
N GLN A 195 8.86 11.19 6.93
CA GLN A 195 10.09 10.43 6.70
C GLN A 195 10.64 9.94 8.04
N ARG A 196 10.81 8.62 8.17
CA ARG A 196 11.44 8.00 9.33
C ARG A 196 12.92 7.80 9.09
N LEU A 197 13.74 8.06 10.10
CA LEU A 197 15.14 7.68 10.03
C LEU A 197 15.27 6.16 10.15
N PRO A 198 16.18 5.55 9.37
CA PRO A 198 16.47 4.14 9.50
C PRO A 198 17.29 3.85 10.76
N PRO A 199 17.24 2.62 11.30
CA PRO A 199 17.88 2.29 12.58
C PRO A 199 19.36 2.65 12.66
N ALA A 200 20.10 2.57 11.55
CA ALA A 200 21.52 2.90 11.47
C ALA A 200 21.82 4.40 11.69
N LEU A 201 20.85 5.29 11.46
CA LEU A 201 20.97 6.72 11.68
C LEU A 201 20.41 7.18 13.03
N GLU A 202 19.81 6.28 13.81
CA GLU A 202 19.26 6.59 15.12
C GLU A 202 20.33 6.58 16.21
N SER A 203 20.17 7.45 17.21
CA SER A 203 21.06 7.49 18.37
C SER A 203 20.72 6.35 19.34
N VAL A 204 21.76 5.64 19.79
CA VAL A 204 21.63 4.67 20.88
C VAL A 204 21.40 5.40 22.22
N ARG A 205 20.49 4.88 23.04
CA ARG A 205 20.10 5.47 24.34
C ARG A 205 20.50 4.65 25.56
N ASP A 206 20.94 3.40 25.37
CA ASP A 206 21.43 2.54 26.45
C ASP A 206 22.83 1.98 26.13
N SER A 207 23.52 1.49 27.17
CA SER A 207 24.89 0.98 27.03
C SER A 207 25.00 -0.33 26.24
N ILE A 208 23.88 -1.04 26.05
CA ILE A 208 23.81 -2.35 25.40
C ILE A 208 23.16 -2.30 24.00
N GLY A 209 22.83 -1.11 23.48
CA GLY A 209 22.35 -0.91 22.11
C GLY A 209 20.91 -1.37 21.82
N ARG A 210 20.11 -1.69 22.83
CA ARG A 210 18.74 -2.21 22.66
C ARG A 210 17.72 -1.10 22.44
N THR A 211 17.99 0.08 22.98
CA THR A 211 17.11 1.24 22.89
C THR A 211 17.73 2.26 21.96
N ARG A 212 16.98 2.65 20.93
CA ARG A 212 17.37 3.70 19.99
C ARG A 212 16.32 4.79 19.98
N THR A 213 16.69 5.98 19.51
CA THR A 213 15.71 7.00 19.14
C THR A 213 14.81 6.52 18.00
N CYS A 214 13.65 7.14 17.87
CA CYS A 214 12.77 6.99 16.73
C CYS A 214 12.47 8.41 16.21
N THR A 215 13.22 8.82 15.21
CA THR A 215 13.19 10.16 14.65
C THR A 215 12.28 10.19 13.43
N VAL A 216 11.28 11.07 13.48
CA VAL A 216 10.37 11.35 12.37
C VAL A 216 10.61 12.78 11.91
N ARG A 217 11.01 12.95 10.66
CA ARG A 217 10.99 14.24 9.96
C ARG A 217 9.66 14.39 9.25
N PHE A 218 9.11 15.59 9.25
CA PHE A 218 7.83 15.83 8.62
C PHE A 218 7.78 17.20 7.96
N TRP A 219 7.05 17.28 6.85
CA TRP A 219 6.78 18.52 6.11
C TRP A 219 5.27 18.76 6.12
N PRO A 220 4.77 19.55 7.09
CA PRO A 220 3.34 19.76 7.28
C PRO A 220 2.67 20.31 6.03
N ALA A 221 1.54 19.69 5.64
CA ALA A 221 0.69 20.17 4.54
C ALA A 221 1.42 20.45 3.22
N ALA A 222 2.60 19.86 2.99
CA ALA A 222 3.42 20.12 1.81
C ALA A 222 2.68 19.79 0.51
N LEU A 223 1.82 18.76 0.57
CA LEU A 223 1.00 18.27 -0.54
C LEU A 223 -0.50 18.47 -0.33
N LYS A 224 -0.89 19.46 0.50
CA LYS A 224 -2.31 19.80 0.69
C LYS A 224 -2.98 20.36 -0.55
#